data_AF-A0A0L9VHU7-F1
#
_entry.id   AF-A0A0L9VHU7-F1
#
_cell.length_a   1.000
_cell.length_b   1.000
_cell.length_c   1.000
_cell.angle_alpha   90.00
_cell.angle_beta   90.00
_cell.angle_gamma   90.00
#
_symmetry.space_group_name_H-M   'P 1'
#
loop_
_entity.id
_entity.type
_entity.pdbx_description
1 polymer ?
#
loop_
_entity_poly.entity_id
_entity_poly.type
_entity_poly.pdbx_seq_one_letter_code
_entity_poly.pdbx_strand_id
1 'polypeptide(L)'
;MNGIVMGGGAGLSMPTRFRVVTEKAVFSMPEASIGLFPDVGANYFLSRLPGFFGEYLGLSGARLDGAEIAACGLATHFKLTSLENALQVLNSPNVSTISALIETFAEKPNVKEDSPFSRLEVINKCFSKETVEEIIESLEEHESENGAEKWITIALSFIRSSCPTSLKIFLKSWEPSKLELVDEEMVNQYFRNINDEEWEYLRFPDRSNYQIACKL
;
A
#
# COMPACT_ATOMS: atom_id res chain seq x y z
N MET A 1 6.79 -4.33 -12.94
CA MET A 1 6.86 -4.88 -11.57
C MET A 1 7.20 -6.37 -11.68
N ASN A 2 8.47 -6.73 -11.48
CA ASN A 2 8.97 -8.11 -11.62
C ASN A 2 9.85 -8.45 -10.41
N GLY A 3 9.22 -8.79 -9.29
CA GLY A 3 9.87 -8.96 -7.98
C GLY A 3 9.14 -8.20 -6.87
N ILE A 4 9.84 -7.92 -5.77
CA ILE A 4 9.26 -7.26 -4.59
C ILE A 4 8.95 -5.79 -4.90
N VAL A 5 7.72 -5.37 -4.60
CA VAL A 5 7.22 -3.99 -4.73
C VAL A 5 6.56 -3.61 -3.40
N MET A 6 7.31 -2.94 -2.53
CA MET A 6 6.84 -2.54 -1.20
C MET A 6 7.23 -1.08 -0.93
N GLY A 7 6.43 -0.36 -0.12
CA GLY A 7 6.65 1.04 0.26
C GLY A 7 7.02 1.92 -0.92
N GLY A 8 8.24 2.48 -0.91
CA GLY A 8 8.74 3.33 -2.00
C GLY A 8 8.62 2.70 -3.41
N GLY A 9 8.74 1.38 -3.55
CA GLY A 9 8.52 0.69 -4.83
C GLY A 9 7.06 0.78 -5.31
N ALA A 10 6.10 0.74 -4.39
CA ALA A 10 4.70 1.04 -4.68
C ALA A 10 4.55 2.51 -5.08
N GLY A 11 5.14 3.43 -4.31
CA GLY A 11 5.16 4.86 -4.60
C GLY A 11 5.65 5.23 -6.00
N LEU A 12 6.68 4.52 -6.48
CA LEU A 12 7.21 4.71 -7.83
C LEU A 12 6.29 4.16 -8.93
N SER A 13 5.54 3.10 -8.66
CA SER A 13 4.79 2.36 -9.67
C SER A 13 3.31 2.76 -9.73
N MET A 14 2.67 3.04 -8.62
CA MET A 14 1.23 3.36 -8.54
C MET A 14 0.77 4.60 -9.32
N PRO A 15 1.52 5.72 -9.39
CA PRO A 15 1.10 6.87 -10.18
C PRO A 15 1.32 6.68 -11.70
N THR A 16 1.92 5.57 -12.12
CA THR A 16 2.21 5.33 -13.55
C THR A 16 0.96 4.88 -14.31
N ARG A 17 0.90 5.28 -15.59
CA ARG A 17 -0.19 4.91 -16.51
C ARG A 17 -0.23 3.40 -16.79
N PHE A 18 0.93 2.78 -16.98
CA PHE A 18 1.05 1.35 -17.29
C PHE A 18 1.77 0.65 -16.14
N ARG A 19 1.00 -0.13 -15.39
CA ARG A 19 1.49 -0.97 -14.29
C ARG A 19 1.46 -2.41 -14.75
N VAL A 20 2.59 -2.85 -15.27
CA VAL A 20 2.83 -4.23 -15.71
C VAL A 20 3.32 -5.05 -14.53
N VAL A 21 2.73 -6.21 -14.29
CA VAL A 21 3.13 -7.13 -13.22
C VAL A 21 3.47 -8.53 -13.77
N THR A 22 4.38 -9.26 -13.14
CA THR A 22 4.72 -10.65 -13.50
C THR A 22 4.34 -11.62 -12.39
N GLU A 23 4.44 -12.92 -12.64
CA GLU A 23 4.23 -13.98 -11.65
C GLU A 23 5.20 -13.92 -10.46
N LYS A 24 6.34 -13.23 -10.62
CA LYS A 24 7.36 -13.06 -9.57
C LYS A 24 7.08 -11.86 -8.68
N ALA A 25 6.07 -11.05 -9.02
CA ALA A 25 5.78 -9.86 -8.27
C ALA A 25 5.20 -10.20 -6.89
N VAL A 26 5.65 -9.45 -5.89
CA VAL A 26 5.12 -9.52 -4.53
C VAL A 26 4.89 -8.10 -4.05
N PHE A 27 3.64 -7.74 -3.81
CA PHE A 27 3.24 -6.42 -3.32
C PHE A 27 2.90 -6.48 -1.83
N SER A 28 3.29 -5.46 -1.07
CA SER A 28 2.88 -5.30 0.34
C SER A 28 3.13 -3.86 0.81
N MET A 29 2.39 -3.44 1.83
CA MET A 29 2.60 -2.18 2.55
C MET A 29 2.89 -2.48 4.05
N PRO A 30 4.11 -2.93 4.39
CA PRO A 30 4.44 -3.39 5.75
C PRO A 30 4.94 -2.26 6.67
N GLU A 31 4.70 -0.99 6.36
CA GLU A 31 5.28 0.19 7.04
C GLU A 31 4.97 0.24 8.54
N ALA A 32 3.80 -0.24 8.95
CA ALA A 32 3.39 -0.29 10.35
C ALA A 32 4.35 -1.11 11.24
N SER A 33 5.03 -2.11 10.68
CA SER A 33 6.01 -2.95 11.38
C SER A 33 7.30 -2.21 11.76
N ILE A 34 7.59 -1.08 11.08
CA ILE A 34 8.77 -0.25 11.32
C ILE A 34 8.41 1.11 11.92
N GLY A 35 7.19 1.26 12.43
CA GLY A 35 6.74 2.51 13.06
C GLY A 35 6.40 3.63 12.08
N LEU A 36 6.21 3.31 10.80
CA LEU A 36 5.68 4.23 9.79
C LEU A 36 4.24 3.81 9.43
N PHE A 37 3.53 4.55 8.58
CA PHE A 37 2.24 4.14 8.02
C PHE A 37 2.37 4.07 6.49
N PRO A 38 1.49 3.33 5.78
CA PRO A 38 1.50 3.30 4.33
C PRO A 38 1.47 4.73 3.74
N ASP A 39 2.60 5.15 3.18
CA ASP A 39 2.85 6.50 2.71
C ASP A 39 2.87 6.53 1.17
N VAL A 40 3.64 7.44 0.54
CA VAL A 40 3.86 7.48 -0.92
C VAL A 40 2.60 7.43 -1.80
N GLY A 41 1.51 8.03 -1.32
CA GLY A 41 0.22 8.04 -2.02
C GLY A 41 -0.61 6.77 -1.84
N ALA A 42 -0.29 5.90 -0.87
CA ALA A 42 -1.07 4.71 -0.52
C ALA A 42 -2.54 5.03 -0.28
N ASN A 43 -2.83 6.10 0.45
CA ASN A 43 -4.20 6.56 0.68
C ASN A 43 -4.96 6.86 -0.63
N TYR A 44 -4.27 7.17 -1.73
CA TYR A 44 -4.91 7.39 -3.03
C TYR A 44 -5.19 6.07 -3.77
N PHE A 45 -4.20 5.18 -3.87
CA PHE A 45 -4.36 3.97 -4.68
C PHE A 45 -5.03 2.82 -3.91
N LEU A 46 -4.84 2.73 -2.59
CA LEU A 46 -5.49 1.71 -1.77
C LEU A 46 -6.99 2.00 -1.59
N SER A 47 -7.46 3.27 -1.56
CA SER A 47 -8.90 3.63 -1.40
C SER A 47 -9.74 3.23 -2.59
N ARG A 48 -9.07 3.03 -3.73
CA ARG A 48 -9.70 2.69 -5.00
C ARG A 48 -9.74 1.19 -5.22
N LEU A 49 -9.24 0.40 -4.26
CA LEU A 49 -9.39 -1.04 -4.28
C LEU A 49 -10.83 -1.43 -3.90
N PRO A 50 -11.27 -2.64 -4.27
CA PRO A 50 -12.63 -3.09 -3.97
C PRO A 50 -12.92 -3.13 -2.46
N GLY A 51 -14.02 -2.52 -2.04
CA GLY A 51 -14.49 -2.56 -0.65
C GLY A 51 -13.43 -2.05 0.34
N PHE A 52 -13.14 -2.84 1.37
CA PHE A 52 -12.16 -2.54 2.41
C PHE A 52 -10.83 -3.27 2.21
N PHE A 53 -10.51 -3.64 0.96
CA PHE A 53 -9.29 -4.38 0.66
C PHE A 53 -8.04 -3.51 0.84
N GLY A 54 -8.14 -2.19 0.67
CA GLY A 54 -7.04 -1.25 0.92
C GLY A 54 -6.63 -1.20 2.39
N GLU A 55 -7.62 -1.15 3.27
CA GLU A 55 -7.49 -1.19 4.73
C GLU A 55 -6.85 -2.52 5.16
N TYR A 56 -7.31 -3.63 4.60
CA TYR A 56 -6.68 -4.93 4.79
C TYR A 56 -5.19 -4.90 4.45
N LEU A 57 -4.81 -4.43 3.26
CA LEU A 57 -3.41 -4.43 2.84
C LEU A 57 -2.52 -3.56 3.74
N GLY A 58 -2.98 -2.35 4.08
CA GLY A 58 -2.16 -1.42 4.85
C GLY A 58 -2.11 -1.70 6.36
N LEU A 59 -3.15 -2.30 6.94
CA LEU A 59 -3.16 -2.65 8.36
C LEU A 59 -2.49 -4.00 8.64
N SER A 60 -2.65 -4.97 7.74
CA SER A 60 -2.14 -6.34 7.95
C SER A 60 -0.77 -6.61 7.33
N GLY A 61 -0.22 -5.68 6.54
CA GLY A 61 1.03 -5.89 5.81
C GLY A 61 0.95 -7.10 4.87
N ALA A 62 -0.25 -7.47 4.43
CA ALA A 62 -0.47 -8.65 3.60
C ALA A 62 0.36 -8.60 2.33
N ARG A 63 0.73 -9.79 1.84
CA ARG A 63 1.51 -9.97 0.63
C ARG A 63 0.61 -10.48 -0.47
N LEU A 64 0.55 -9.74 -1.57
CA LEU A 64 -0.16 -10.13 -2.78
C LEU A 64 0.83 -10.67 -3.81
N ASP A 65 0.48 -11.76 -4.47
CA ASP A 65 1.21 -12.21 -5.65
C ASP A 65 0.80 -11.44 -6.92
N GLY A 66 1.52 -11.65 -8.02
CA GLY A 66 1.25 -10.98 -9.29
C GLY A 66 -0.18 -11.08 -9.80
N ALA A 67 -0.84 -12.22 -9.59
CA ALA A 67 -2.20 -12.43 -10.08
C ALA A 67 -3.19 -11.61 -9.24
N GLU A 68 -3.00 -11.58 -7.91
CA GLU A 68 -3.80 -10.76 -7.00
C GLU A 68 -3.61 -9.27 -7.24
N ILE A 69 -2.38 -8.80 -7.48
CA ILE A 69 -2.08 -7.40 -7.80
C ILE A 69 -2.86 -6.96 -9.05
N ALA A 70 -2.96 -7.82 -10.07
CA ALA A 70 -3.75 -7.54 -11.27
C ALA A 70 -5.25 -7.58 -10.98
N ALA A 71 -5.73 -8.59 -10.24
CA ALA A 71 -7.14 -8.77 -9.96
C ALA A 71 -7.75 -7.66 -9.09
N CYS A 72 -7.00 -7.14 -8.12
CA CYS A 72 -7.45 -6.04 -7.26
C CYS A 72 -7.34 -4.65 -7.91
N GLY A 73 -6.74 -4.55 -9.10
CA GLY A 73 -6.60 -3.28 -9.85
C GLY A 73 -5.32 -2.49 -9.58
N LEU A 74 -4.41 -3.01 -8.75
CA LEU A 74 -3.09 -2.40 -8.53
C LEU A 74 -2.18 -2.52 -9.76
N ALA A 75 -2.38 -3.53 -10.61
CA ALA A 75 -1.75 -3.62 -11.93
C ALA A 75 -2.78 -3.44 -13.05
N THR A 76 -2.32 -2.87 -14.16
CA THR A 76 -3.10 -2.72 -15.39
C THR A 76 -3.01 -3.95 -16.29
N HIS A 77 -1.89 -4.68 -16.24
CA HIS A 77 -1.60 -5.81 -17.13
C HIS A 77 -0.80 -6.87 -16.38
N PHE A 78 -1.06 -8.15 -16.65
CA PHE A 78 -0.39 -9.30 -16.03
C PHE A 78 0.42 -10.09 -17.06
N LYS A 79 1.64 -10.44 -16.66
CA LYS A 79 2.62 -11.36 -17.26
C LYS A 79 3.01 -11.05 -18.71
N LEU A 80 4.30 -10.79 -18.91
CA LEU A 80 4.79 -10.22 -20.17
C LEU A 80 6.15 -10.82 -20.52
N THR A 81 6.13 -12.03 -21.06
CA THR A 81 7.34 -12.63 -21.66
C THR A 81 7.69 -11.81 -22.91
N SER A 82 8.93 -11.34 -23.02
CA SER A 82 9.45 -10.62 -24.20
C SER A 82 8.90 -9.20 -24.48
N LEU A 83 8.06 -8.61 -23.61
CA LEU A 83 7.58 -7.24 -23.82
C LEU A 83 8.71 -6.21 -23.85
N GLU A 84 9.71 -6.34 -22.97
CA GLU A 84 10.84 -5.40 -22.92
C GLU A 84 11.54 -5.30 -24.28
N ASN A 85 11.75 -6.44 -24.94
CA ASN A 85 12.33 -6.49 -26.29
C ASN A 85 11.40 -5.83 -27.33
N ALA A 86 10.09 -6.04 -27.22
CA ALA A 86 9.11 -5.44 -28.12
C ALA A 86 9.02 -3.91 -27.95
N LEU A 87 9.15 -3.40 -26.71
CA LEU A 87 9.19 -1.96 -26.43
C LEU A 87 10.46 -1.30 -26.95
N GLN A 88 11.61 -2.00 -26.93
CA GLN A 88 12.88 -1.46 -27.44
C GLN A 88 12.87 -1.18 -28.94
N VAL A 89 12.15 -1.99 -29.71
CA VAL A 89 12.07 -1.86 -31.18
C VAL A 89 10.95 -0.93 -31.64
N LEU A 90 10.19 -0.35 -30.70
CA LEU A 90 9.02 0.46 -31.02
C LEU A 90 9.45 1.86 -31.53
N ASN A 91 9.20 2.11 -32.81
CA ASN A 91 9.47 3.40 -33.43
C ASN A 91 8.34 4.40 -33.14
N SER A 92 8.69 5.62 -32.71
CA SER A 92 7.75 6.72 -32.42
C SER A 92 6.66 6.36 -31.39
N PRO A 93 7.05 6.05 -30.13
CA PRO A 93 6.10 5.63 -29.11
C PRO A 93 5.12 6.75 -28.73
N ASN A 94 3.84 6.41 -28.68
CA ASN A 94 2.79 7.21 -28.05
C ASN A 94 1.93 6.32 -27.14
N VAL A 95 1.08 6.92 -26.31
CA VAL A 95 0.26 6.20 -25.32
C VAL A 95 -0.57 5.10 -25.96
N SER A 96 -1.22 5.36 -27.09
CA SER A 96 -2.08 4.39 -27.77
C SER A 96 -1.28 3.22 -28.34
N THR A 97 -0.14 3.49 -28.98
CA THR A 97 0.74 2.46 -29.53
C THR A 97 1.34 1.58 -28.43
N ILE A 98 1.77 2.20 -27.31
CA ILE A 98 2.29 1.46 -26.15
C ILE A 98 1.19 0.58 -25.57
N SER A 99 -0.02 1.12 -25.35
CA SER A 99 -1.14 0.36 -24.79
C SER A 99 -1.48 -0.85 -25.67
N ALA A 100 -1.60 -0.65 -26.99
CA ALA A 100 -1.89 -1.72 -27.93
C ALA A 100 -0.79 -2.79 -27.93
N LEU A 101 0.48 -2.39 -27.83
CA LEU A 101 1.58 -3.34 -27.75
C LEU A 101 1.50 -4.15 -26.44
N ILE A 102 1.30 -3.51 -25.29
CA ILE A 102 1.21 -4.21 -24.00
C ILE A 102 0.05 -5.22 -24.01
N GLU A 103 -1.11 -4.83 -24.55
CA GLU A 103 -2.29 -5.71 -24.70
C GLU A 103 -1.98 -7.00 -25.48
N THR A 104 -1.15 -6.95 -26.53
CA THR A 104 -0.80 -8.14 -27.33
C THR A 104 -0.03 -9.20 -26.55
N PHE A 105 0.62 -8.83 -25.45
CA PHE A 105 1.38 -9.74 -24.61
C PHE A 105 0.66 -10.08 -23.29
N ALA A 106 -0.40 -9.35 -22.94
CA ALA A 106 -1.06 -9.48 -21.66
C ALA A 106 -1.77 -10.84 -21.52
N GLU A 107 -1.59 -11.49 -20.37
CA GLU A 107 -2.27 -12.71 -20.01
C GLU A 107 -3.34 -12.44 -18.95
N LYS A 108 -4.37 -13.29 -18.90
CA LYS A 108 -5.35 -13.22 -17.81
C LYS A 108 -4.72 -13.73 -16.50
N PRO A 109 -4.80 -12.99 -15.39
CA PRO A 109 -4.32 -13.48 -14.11
C PRO A 109 -5.17 -14.67 -13.66
N ASN A 110 -4.51 -15.69 -13.10
CA ASN A 110 -5.18 -16.82 -12.45
C ASN A 110 -5.04 -16.68 -10.94
N VAL A 111 -6.06 -16.12 -10.30
CA VAL A 111 -6.11 -15.90 -8.85
C VAL A 111 -6.40 -17.22 -8.15
N LYS A 112 -5.62 -17.54 -7.11
CA LYS A 112 -5.81 -18.78 -6.35
C LYS A 112 -7.08 -18.71 -5.50
N GLU A 113 -7.76 -19.84 -5.35
CA GLU A 113 -9.01 -19.94 -4.56
C GLU A 113 -8.80 -19.64 -3.06
N ASP A 114 -7.60 -19.90 -2.55
CA ASP A 114 -7.20 -19.64 -1.16
C ASP A 114 -6.53 -18.27 -0.97
N SER A 115 -6.48 -17.44 -2.01
CA SER A 115 -5.92 -16.09 -1.91
C SER A 115 -6.80 -15.16 -1.06
N PRO A 116 -6.21 -14.17 -0.35
CA PRO A 116 -6.96 -13.13 0.32
C PRO A 116 -7.97 -12.41 -0.59
N PHE A 117 -7.65 -12.21 -1.87
CA PHE A 117 -8.59 -11.58 -2.81
C PHE A 117 -9.88 -12.41 -3.01
N SER A 118 -9.79 -13.73 -2.92
CA SER A 118 -10.95 -14.65 -2.92
C SER A 118 -11.75 -14.64 -1.61
N ARG A 119 -11.34 -13.85 -0.60
CA ARG A 119 -11.99 -13.70 0.71
C ARG A 119 -12.58 -12.28 0.90
N LEU A 120 -12.83 -11.57 -0.19
CA LEU A 120 -13.25 -10.16 -0.17
C LEU A 120 -14.48 -9.90 0.69
N GLU A 121 -15.44 -10.82 0.75
CA GLU A 121 -16.63 -10.68 1.61
C GLU A 121 -16.26 -10.62 3.10
N VAL A 122 -15.39 -11.52 3.56
CA VAL A 122 -14.93 -11.57 4.95
C VAL A 122 -14.04 -10.37 5.26
N ILE A 123 -13.16 -9.99 4.33
CA ILE A 123 -12.33 -8.79 4.46
C ILE A 123 -13.21 -7.55 4.60
N ASN A 124 -14.22 -7.39 3.74
CA ASN A 124 -15.15 -6.27 3.82
C ASN A 124 -15.88 -6.23 5.15
N LYS A 125 -16.33 -7.38 5.68
CA LYS A 125 -17.00 -7.45 6.98
C LYS A 125 -16.07 -7.02 8.13
N CYS A 126 -14.83 -7.47 8.13
CA CYS A 126 -13.91 -7.29 9.26
C CYS A 126 -13.17 -5.95 9.23
N PHE A 127 -12.79 -5.46 8.04
CA PHE A 127 -12.02 -4.23 7.88
C PHE A 127 -12.88 -2.99 7.70
N SER A 128 -14.21 -3.10 7.72
CA SER A 128 -15.13 -1.96 7.70
C SER A 128 -15.36 -1.31 9.07
N LYS A 129 -14.60 -1.67 10.10
CA LYS A 129 -14.79 -1.15 11.46
C LYS A 129 -14.05 0.18 11.63
N GLU A 130 -14.50 0.98 12.61
CA GLU A 130 -14.02 2.35 12.81
C GLU A 130 -12.68 2.42 13.54
N THR A 131 -12.33 1.36 14.27
CA THR A 131 -11.13 1.26 15.10
C THR A 131 -10.34 -0.01 14.81
N VAL A 132 -9.03 0.05 15.03
CA VAL A 132 -8.13 -1.11 14.86
C VAL A 132 -8.53 -2.24 15.83
N GLU A 133 -8.95 -1.88 17.04
CA GLU A 133 -9.43 -2.81 18.06
C GLU A 133 -10.68 -3.57 17.59
N GLU A 134 -11.68 -2.88 17.05
CA GLU A 134 -12.88 -3.55 16.51
C GLU A 134 -12.56 -4.43 15.29
N ILE A 135 -11.57 -4.06 14.46
CA ILE A 135 -11.09 -4.92 13.36
C ILE A 135 -10.50 -6.22 13.92
N ILE A 136 -9.66 -6.12 14.95
CA ILE A 136 -9.06 -7.28 15.62
C ILE A 136 -10.15 -8.19 16.20
N GLU A 137 -11.10 -7.63 16.95
CA GLU A 137 -12.22 -8.36 17.53
C GLU A 137 -13.05 -9.06 16.43
N SER A 138 -13.37 -8.35 15.34
CA SER A 138 -14.14 -8.93 14.23
C SER A 138 -13.42 -10.08 13.52
N LEU A 139 -12.08 -10.05 13.44
CA LEU A 139 -11.28 -11.13 12.88
C LEU A 139 -11.25 -12.35 13.82
N GLU A 140 -11.11 -12.13 15.12
CA GLU A 140 -11.12 -13.17 16.15
C GLU A 140 -12.48 -13.87 16.26
N GLU A 141 -13.58 -13.10 16.19
CA GLU A 141 -14.94 -13.64 16.12
C GLU A 141 -15.12 -14.52 14.88
N HIS A 142 -14.64 -14.07 13.72
CA HIS A 142 -14.73 -14.85 12.49
C HIS A 142 -13.94 -16.16 12.55
N GLU A 143 -12.71 -16.15 13.08
CA GLU A 143 -11.92 -17.39 13.30
C GLU A 143 -12.61 -18.33 14.31
N SER A 144 -13.27 -17.79 15.33
CA SER A 144 -13.99 -18.58 16.33
C SER A 144 -15.23 -19.28 15.76
N GLU A 145 -15.96 -18.61 14.86
CA GLU A 145 -17.17 -19.14 14.22
C GLU A 145 -16.87 -20.11 13.07
N ASN A 146 -15.83 -19.83 12.27
CA ASN A 146 -15.59 -20.50 10.99
C ASN A 146 -14.32 -21.37 10.97
N GLY A 147 -13.52 -21.31 12.04
CA GLY A 147 -12.21 -21.95 12.14
C GLY A 147 -11.07 -21.05 11.69
N ALA A 148 -9.86 -21.34 12.18
CA ALA A 148 -8.67 -20.55 11.90
C ALA A 148 -8.28 -20.61 10.42
N GLU A 149 -8.29 -19.45 9.75
CA GLU A 149 -7.78 -19.30 8.39
C GLU A 149 -6.38 -18.68 8.42
N LYS A 150 -5.46 -19.25 7.65
CA LYS A 150 -4.05 -18.82 7.63
C LYS A 150 -3.87 -17.32 7.37
N TRP A 151 -4.69 -16.73 6.50
CA TRP A 151 -4.58 -15.31 6.16
C TRP A 151 -4.99 -14.40 7.34
N ILE A 152 -5.99 -14.81 8.13
CA ILE A 152 -6.43 -14.08 9.33
C ILE A 152 -5.37 -14.19 10.41
N THR A 153 -4.88 -15.40 10.67
CA THR A 153 -3.81 -15.62 11.66
C THR A 153 -2.55 -14.78 11.34
N ILE A 154 -2.16 -14.70 10.07
CA ILE A 154 -1.04 -13.85 9.63
C ILE A 154 -1.37 -12.37 9.84
N ALA A 155 -2.57 -11.92 9.46
CA ALA A 155 -3.00 -10.54 9.61
C ALA A 155 -3.02 -10.10 11.09
N LEU A 156 -3.64 -10.89 11.97
CA LEU A 156 -3.68 -10.65 13.41
C LEU A 156 -2.28 -10.58 14.02
N SER A 157 -1.39 -11.50 13.63
CA SER A 157 0.00 -11.51 14.09
C SER A 157 0.74 -10.23 13.69
N PHE A 158 0.58 -9.78 12.44
CA PHE A 158 1.19 -8.55 11.95
C PHE A 158 0.63 -7.31 12.66
N ILE A 159 -0.70 -7.20 12.76
CA ILE A 159 -1.36 -6.07 13.42
C ILE A 159 -0.89 -5.95 14.87
N ARG A 160 -0.87 -7.05 15.62
CA ARG A 160 -0.48 -7.07 17.04
C ARG A 160 1.01 -6.78 17.27
N SER A 161 1.88 -7.06 16.30
CA SER A 161 3.32 -6.81 16.40
C SER A 161 3.75 -5.46 15.83
N SER A 162 2.83 -4.73 15.20
CA SER A 162 3.08 -3.43 14.57
C SER A 162 2.90 -2.26 15.55
N CYS A 163 3.38 -1.07 15.16
CA CYS A 163 3.20 0.16 15.94
C CYS A 163 1.71 0.55 16.02
N PRO A 164 1.09 0.60 17.21
CA PRO A 164 -0.33 0.92 17.35
C PRO A 164 -0.68 2.32 16.82
N THR A 165 0.20 3.30 17.03
CA THR A 165 0.01 4.67 16.54
C THR A 165 -0.01 4.71 15.02
N SER A 166 0.90 3.99 14.36
CA SER A 166 0.95 3.90 12.90
C SER A 166 -0.32 3.32 12.30
N LEU A 167 -0.83 2.23 12.89
CA LEU A 167 -2.06 1.58 12.44
C LEU A 167 -3.26 2.53 12.57
N LYS A 168 -3.37 3.25 13.68
CA LYS A 168 -4.45 4.23 13.92
C LYS A 168 -4.36 5.42 12.98
N ILE A 169 -3.16 5.93 12.71
CA ILE A 169 -2.94 6.99 11.71
C ILE A 169 -3.41 6.51 10.34
N PHE A 170 -3.01 5.31 9.90
CA PHE A 170 -3.41 4.79 8.60
C PHE A 170 -4.92 4.62 8.49
N LEU A 171 -5.57 4.02 9.49
CA LEU A 171 -7.02 3.84 9.49
C LEU A 171 -7.79 5.19 9.45
N LYS A 172 -7.25 6.25 10.04
CA LYS A 172 -7.84 7.60 9.96
C LYS A 172 -7.43 8.40 8.72
N SER A 173 -6.45 7.92 7.96
CA SER A 173 -5.98 8.59 6.73
C SER A 173 -6.98 8.54 5.58
N TRP A 174 -8.10 7.84 5.77
CA TRP A 174 -9.22 7.72 4.83
C TRP A 174 -10.32 8.76 5.06
N GLU A 175 -10.11 9.75 5.92
CA GLU A 175 -11.05 10.85 6.13
C GLU A 175 -10.45 12.16 5.59
N PRO A 176 -10.91 12.65 4.42
CA PRO A 176 -11.87 12.06 3.50
C PRO A 176 -11.24 11.02 2.58
N SER A 177 -12.04 10.03 2.15
CA SER A 177 -11.54 8.79 1.51
C SER A 177 -11.03 8.97 0.08
N LYS A 178 -11.11 10.20 -0.42
CA LYS A 178 -10.73 10.58 -1.78
C LYS A 178 -9.99 11.90 -1.73
N LEU A 179 -8.87 11.98 -2.45
CA LEU A 179 -8.09 13.22 -2.54
C LEU A 179 -8.93 14.38 -3.11
N GLU A 180 -9.90 14.08 -3.99
CA GLU A 180 -10.81 15.08 -4.55
C GLU A 180 -11.75 15.71 -3.50
N LEU A 181 -11.90 15.06 -2.33
CA LEU A 181 -12.69 15.55 -1.21
C LEU A 181 -11.83 16.30 -0.17
N VAL A 182 -10.50 16.28 -0.32
CA VAL A 182 -9.60 17.06 0.53
C VAL A 182 -9.66 18.51 0.06
N ASP A 183 -10.24 19.37 0.88
CA ASP A 183 -10.29 20.80 0.61
C ASP A 183 -9.05 21.53 1.16
N GLU A 184 -8.88 22.78 0.72
CA GLU A 184 -7.76 23.62 1.11
C GLU A 184 -7.77 23.94 2.62
N GLU A 185 -8.94 23.93 3.26
CA GLU A 185 -9.07 24.20 4.70
C GLU A 185 -8.51 23.04 5.54
N MET A 186 -8.82 21.80 5.17
CA MET A 186 -8.25 20.59 5.74
C MET A 186 -6.73 20.57 5.61
N VAL A 187 -6.20 20.88 4.42
CA VAL A 187 -4.74 20.95 4.20
C VAL A 187 -4.13 22.03 5.09
N ASN A 188 -4.71 23.23 5.08
CA ASN A 188 -4.20 24.36 5.85
C ASN A 188 -4.18 24.07 7.35
N GLN A 189 -5.10 23.26 7.90
CA GLN A 189 -5.08 22.86 9.30
C GLN A 189 -3.76 22.18 9.72
N TYR A 190 -3.18 21.34 8.85
CA TYR A 190 -1.90 20.66 9.14
C TYR A 190 -0.67 21.57 9.02
N PHE A 191 -0.79 22.70 8.33
CA PHE A 191 0.26 23.71 8.20
C PHE A 191 0.04 24.92 9.12
N ARG A 192 -0.98 24.90 9.99
CA ARG A 192 -1.16 25.95 11.00
C ARG A 192 0.04 25.93 11.94
N ASN A 193 0.60 27.09 12.18
CA ASN A 193 1.62 27.25 13.22
C ASN A 193 1.04 26.77 14.55
N ILE A 194 1.76 25.86 15.21
CA ILE A 194 1.48 25.49 16.59
C ILE A 194 1.88 26.70 17.44
N ASN A 195 0.91 27.56 17.74
CA ASN A 195 1.07 28.63 18.72
C ASN A 195 0.86 28.05 20.11
N ASP A 196 1.85 27.31 20.57
CA ASP A 196 1.91 26.80 21.94
C ASP A 196 3.05 27.52 22.65
N GLU A 197 2.72 28.22 23.74
CA GLU A 197 3.69 29.00 24.52
C GLU A 197 4.77 28.12 25.16
N GLU A 198 4.56 26.80 25.25
CA GLU A 198 5.54 25.83 25.75
C GLU A 198 6.38 25.18 24.63
N TRP A 199 6.07 25.42 23.35
CA TRP A 199 6.84 24.88 22.23
C TRP A 199 8.08 25.72 21.94
N GLU A 200 9.22 25.31 22.48
CA GLU A 200 10.52 25.82 22.06
C GLU A 200 11.08 25.03 20.87
N TYR A 201 11.62 25.74 19.87
CA TYR A 201 12.35 25.09 18.77
C TYR A 201 13.49 24.24 19.33
N LEU A 202 13.63 23.02 18.82
CA LEU A 202 14.73 22.13 19.17
C LEU A 202 16.08 22.82 18.86
N ARG A 203 16.75 23.32 19.89
CA ARG A 203 18.07 23.95 19.74
C ARG A 203 19.13 22.87 19.64
N PHE A 204 19.55 22.58 18.42
CA PHE A 204 20.73 21.75 18.23
C PHE A 204 21.97 22.47 18.77
N PRO A 205 22.90 21.76 19.41
CA PRO A 205 24.18 22.34 19.81
C PRO A 205 24.93 22.85 18.58
N ASP A 206 25.61 23.98 18.74
CA ASP A 206 26.40 24.60 17.68
C ASP A 206 27.50 23.63 17.20
N ARG A 207 27.53 23.35 15.89
CA ARG A 207 28.46 22.39 15.27
C ARG A 207 29.86 22.96 15.06
N SER A 208 30.18 24.09 15.69
CA SER A 208 31.48 24.77 15.58
C SER A 208 32.67 24.02 16.21
N ASN A 209 32.42 22.93 16.96
CA ASN A 209 33.47 22.16 17.65
C ASN A 209 33.66 20.71 17.15
N TYR A 210 33.66 20.49 15.83
CA TYR A 210 34.16 19.23 15.27
C TYR A 210 35.55 19.41 14.62
N GLN A 211 36.60 19.31 15.45
CA GLN A 211 37.86 18.74 14.98
C GLN A 211 37.65 17.23 14.76
N ILE A 212 36.97 16.85 13.67
CA ILE A 212 37.12 15.50 13.13
C ILE A 212 38.43 15.51 12.37
N ALA A 213 39.49 15.04 13.03
CA ALA A 213 40.70 14.63 12.35
C ALA A 213 40.32 13.49 11.40
N CYS A 214 40.30 13.75 10.10
CA CYS A 214 40.30 12.71 9.08
C CYS A 214 41.55 11.85 9.25
N LYS A 215 41.37 10.64 9.80
CA LYS A 215 42.20 9.48 9.50
C LYS A 215 41.28 8.41 8.90
N LEU A 216 41.10 8.52 7.59
CA LEU A 216 41.12 7.47 6.55
C LEU A 216 40.49 8.04 5.27
#